data_AF-A0A2E2D5Y7-F1
#
_entry.id   AF-A0A2E2D5Y7-F1
#
_cell.length_a   1.000
_cell.length_b   1.000
_cell.length_c   1.000
_cell.angle_alpha   90.00
_cell.angle_beta   90.00
_cell.angle_gamma   90.00
#
_symmetry.space_group_name_H-M   'P 1'
#
loop_
_entity.id
_entity.type
_entity.pdbx_description
1 polymer ?
#
loop_
_entity_poly.entity_id
_entity_poly.type
_entity_poly.pdbx_seq_one_letter_code
_entity_poly.pdbx_strand_id
1 'polypeptide(L)'
;MAITQLTKRLGIQHPIVLAPMGNVAGGRLAASVSNAGGLGMIGVGYGDLDWLKTELAILKRTTTKPWGVGFITWSLTKEVFDFVMRYSPSVVMMSFGDINQWVDKIKSYNIPLICQVQSLSEALEVNKKGADFIVTQGSEAGGHGKSQRSTLSLTKGVIDHLPNTPVIAAGGIADGKSLAAMLSLGAVGASIGSRFYASTESLADDKLKQKILESSGDDTVRTDVFDIIREISWPKEYSGRALKNAFTSKWHGNGAKLKRQLSQHQSTFFTDQQSVNLDSAIIWAGECIDSINDIQDAESIVNNMITDAEHTLGSAI
;
A
#
# COMPACT_ATOMS: atom_id res chain seq x y z
N MET A 1 8.78 13.70 -18.85
CA MET A 1 8.96 12.42 -18.15
C MET A 1 10.12 12.52 -17.17
N ALA A 2 9.87 12.45 -15.85
CA ALA A 2 10.92 12.46 -14.84
C ALA A 2 11.67 11.11 -14.82
N ILE A 3 12.90 11.09 -15.34
CA ILE A 3 13.79 9.94 -15.24
C ILE A 3 14.35 9.88 -13.81
N THR A 4 13.89 8.93 -12.99
CA THR A 4 14.36 8.71 -11.62
C THR A 4 15.16 7.40 -11.51
N GLN A 5 15.77 7.14 -10.35
CA GLN A 5 16.40 5.83 -10.12
C GLN A 5 15.38 4.69 -10.15
N LEU A 6 14.14 4.94 -9.72
CA LEU A 6 13.05 3.96 -9.75
C LEU A 6 12.72 3.55 -11.18
N THR A 7 12.47 4.53 -12.06
CA THR A 7 12.12 4.26 -13.46
C THR A 7 13.24 3.54 -14.21
N LYS A 8 14.49 3.99 -14.02
CA LYS A 8 15.68 3.38 -14.62
C LYS A 8 15.91 1.93 -14.18
N ARG A 9 15.89 1.66 -12.88
CA ARG A 9 16.28 0.35 -12.33
C ARG A 9 15.20 -0.71 -12.51
N LEU A 10 13.92 -0.33 -12.54
CA LEU A 10 12.80 -1.26 -12.72
C LEU A 10 12.26 -1.32 -14.16
N GLY A 11 12.75 -0.48 -15.07
CA GLY A 11 12.31 -0.45 -16.47
C GLY A 11 10.86 0.02 -16.64
N ILE A 12 10.38 0.89 -15.75
CA ILE A 12 9.05 1.51 -15.81
C ILE A 12 9.15 2.96 -16.32
N GLN A 13 8.03 3.54 -16.75
CA GLN A 13 8.00 4.88 -17.35
C GLN A 13 7.80 5.99 -16.31
N HIS A 14 6.99 5.72 -15.29
CA HIS A 14 6.53 6.70 -14.32
C HIS A 14 6.94 6.32 -12.90
N PRO A 15 7.34 7.28 -12.05
CA PRO A 15 7.77 7.03 -10.68
C PRO A 15 6.57 6.82 -9.72
N ILE A 16 5.60 6.03 -10.16
CA ILE A 16 4.35 5.70 -9.47
C ILE A 16 4.35 4.20 -9.20
N VAL A 17 4.21 3.83 -7.93
CA VAL A 17 4.03 2.46 -7.48
C VAL A 17 2.61 2.32 -6.94
N LEU A 18 1.88 1.32 -7.42
CA LEU A 18 0.66 0.87 -6.77
C LEU A 18 1.04 0.24 -5.42
N ALA A 19 0.50 0.75 -4.32
CA ALA A 19 0.73 0.10 -3.03
C ALA A 19 0.10 -1.31 -3.03
N PRO A 20 0.81 -2.36 -2.56
CA PRO A 20 0.26 -3.69 -2.45
C PRO A 20 -0.79 -3.74 -1.34
N MET A 21 -2.07 -3.72 -1.72
CA MET A 21 -3.21 -3.74 -0.79
C MET A 21 -3.90 -5.10 -0.82
N GLY A 22 -3.85 -5.85 0.29
CA GLY A 22 -4.48 -7.17 0.38
C GLY A 22 -5.98 -7.11 0.09
N ASN A 23 -6.49 -8.05 -0.72
CA ASN A 23 -7.87 -8.14 -1.20
C ASN A 23 -8.37 -6.95 -2.06
N VAL A 24 -7.54 -5.94 -2.33
CA VAL A 24 -7.91 -4.74 -3.10
C VAL A 24 -7.08 -4.64 -4.39
N ALA A 25 -5.76 -4.77 -4.26
CA ALA A 25 -4.81 -4.73 -5.36
C ALA A 25 -4.64 -6.13 -5.97
N GLY A 26 -5.63 -6.55 -6.75
CA GLY A 26 -5.61 -7.75 -7.57
C GLY A 26 -4.87 -7.58 -8.91
N GLY A 27 -4.91 -8.63 -9.73
CA GLY A 27 -4.20 -8.72 -10.99
C GLY A 27 -4.68 -7.71 -12.04
N ARG A 28 -5.97 -7.38 -12.08
CA ARG A 28 -6.51 -6.38 -13.01
C ARG A 28 -5.95 -4.99 -12.72
N LEU A 29 -6.02 -4.54 -11.47
CA LEU A 29 -5.49 -3.23 -11.05
C LEU A 29 -3.97 -3.15 -11.24
N ALA A 30 -3.23 -4.18 -10.80
CA ALA A 30 -1.78 -4.21 -10.99
C ALA A 30 -1.41 -4.19 -12.49
N ALA A 31 -2.12 -4.92 -13.34
CA ALA A 31 -1.87 -4.90 -14.78
C ALA A 31 -2.17 -3.53 -15.41
N SER A 32 -3.28 -2.88 -15.05
CA SER A 32 -3.62 -1.55 -15.56
C SER A 32 -2.55 -0.51 -15.19
N VAL A 33 -2.11 -0.46 -13.93
CA VAL A 33 -1.04 0.46 -13.50
C VAL A 33 0.28 0.18 -14.25
N SER A 34 0.62 -1.09 -14.45
CA SER A 34 1.83 -1.48 -15.18
C SER A 34 1.76 -1.11 -16.66
N ASN A 35 0.59 -1.30 -17.29
CA ASN A 35 0.35 -0.94 -18.69
C ASN A 35 0.37 0.57 -18.91
N ALA A 36 -0.12 1.35 -17.95
CA ALA A 36 -0.04 2.80 -17.93
C ALA A 36 1.38 3.34 -17.64
N GLY A 37 2.37 2.46 -17.43
CA GLY A 37 3.77 2.83 -17.28
C GLY A 37 4.25 3.03 -15.84
N GLY A 38 3.38 2.86 -14.84
CA GLY A 38 3.76 2.76 -13.43
C GLY A 38 4.27 1.36 -13.07
N LEU A 39 4.48 1.10 -11.78
CA LEU A 39 4.73 -0.22 -11.22
C LEU A 39 3.47 -0.75 -10.55
N GLY A 40 2.78 -1.68 -11.20
CA GLY A 40 1.67 -2.40 -10.58
C GLY A 40 2.15 -3.45 -9.59
N MET A 41 1.52 -3.51 -8.43
CA MET A 41 1.84 -4.47 -7.37
C MET A 41 0.59 -5.25 -6.95
N ILE A 42 0.70 -6.58 -6.88
CA ILE A 42 -0.34 -7.41 -6.24
C ILE A 42 -0.13 -7.41 -4.72
N GLY A 43 -1.20 -7.18 -3.97
CA GLY A 43 -1.21 -7.31 -2.51
C GLY A 43 -1.51 -8.73 -2.07
N VAL A 44 -0.51 -9.48 -1.60
CA VAL A 44 -0.65 -10.90 -1.23
C VAL A 44 -1.54 -11.12 0.00
N GLY A 45 -1.65 -10.12 0.87
CA GLY A 45 -2.45 -10.20 2.09
C GLY A 45 -1.97 -11.32 3.00
N TYR A 46 -2.89 -12.17 3.45
CA TYR A 46 -2.61 -13.29 4.36
C TYR A 46 -2.36 -14.63 3.65
N GLY A 47 -2.14 -14.62 2.32
CA GLY A 47 -1.66 -15.79 1.60
C GLY A 47 -2.71 -16.80 1.14
N ASP A 48 -3.93 -16.33 0.82
CA ASP A 48 -4.94 -17.18 0.17
C ASP A 48 -4.47 -17.62 -1.23
N LEU A 49 -4.09 -18.90 -1.36
CA LEU A 49 -3.51 -19.45 -2.58
C LEU A 49 -4.52 -19.51 -3.75
N ASP A 50 -5.80 -19.72 -3.48
CA ASP A 50 -6.82 -19.81 -4.53
C ASP A 50 -7.11 -18.41 -5.10
N TRP A 51 -7.18 -17.41 -4.22
CA TRP A 51 -7.25 -16.02 -4.63
C TRP A 51 -6.00 -15.62 -5.43
N LEU A 52 -4.80 -15.91 -4.94
CA LEU A 52 -3.54 -15.60 -5.61
C LEU A 52 -3.45 -16.26 -6.99
N LYS A 53 -3.85 -17.53 -7.12
CA LYS A 53 -3.87 -18.25 -8.39
C LYS A 53 -4.74 -17.53 -9.42
N THR A 54 -5.90 -17.05 -8.99
CA THR A 54 -6.84 -16.31 -9.84
C THR A 54 -6.25 -14.97 -10.29
N GLU A 55 -5.78 -14.16 -9.34
CA GLU A 55 -5.29 -12.81 -9.63
C GLU A 55 -3.98 -12.82 -10.42
N LEU A 56 -3.06 -13.73 -10.12
CA LEU A 56 -1.81 -13.87 -10.90
C LEU A 56 -2.10 -14.37 -12.33
N ALA A 57 -3.08 -15.26 -12.52
CA ALA A 57 -3.49 -15.68 -13.87
C ALA A 57 -4.10 -14.52 -14.68
N ILE A 58 -4.92 -13.67 -14.04
CA ILE A 58 -5.45 -12.45 -14.66
C ILE A 58 -4.30 -11.55 -15.10
N LEU A 59 -3.39 -11.23 -14.17
CA LEU A 59 -2.26 -10.34 -14.42
C LEU A 59 -1.39 -10.85 -15.59
N LYS A 60 -0.99 -12.13 -15.59
CA LYS A 60 -0.14 -12.69 -16.66
C LYS A 60 -0.80 -12.68 -18.04
N ARG A 61 -2.14 -12.62 -18.11
CA ARG A 61 -2.88 -12.51 -19.36
C ARG A 61 -3.01 -11.07 -19.85
N THR A 62 -2.97 -10.09 -18.95
CA THR A 62 -3.32 -8.69 -19.26
C THR A 62 -2.13 -7.73 -19.29
N THR A 63 -0.93 -8.16 -18.85
CA THR A 63 0.28 -7.35 -18.99
C THR A 63 1.53 -8.18 -19.25
N THR A 64 2.43 -7.60 -20.05
CA THR A 64 3.83 -8.04 -20.22
C THR A 64 4.82 -7.02 -19.64
N LYS A 65 4.32 -5.93 -19.04
CA LYS A 65 5.13 -4.88 -18.41
C LYS A 65 5.64 -5.33 -17.03
N PRO A 66 6.68 -4.68 -16.49
CA PRO A 66 7.15 -4.97 -15.14
C PRO A 66 6.04 -4.80 -14.11
N TRP A 67 5.96 -5.75 -13.18
CA TRP A 67 5.00 -5.78 -12.09
C TRP A 67 5.67 -6.39 -10.86
N GLY A 68 5.09 -6.23 -9.67
CA GLY A 68 5.63 -6.85 -8.46
C GLY A 68 4.57 -7.34 -7.50
N VAL A 69 5.05 -7.79 -6.34
CA VAL A 69 4.22 -8.33 -5.26
C VAL A 69 4.62 -7.76 -3.92
N GLY A 70 3.63 -7.51 -3.06
CA GLY A 70 3.88 -7.10 -1.68
C GLY A 70 3.43 -8.15 -0.68
N PHE A 71 4.30 -8.46 0.28
CA PHE A 71 4.04 -9.41 1.36
C PHE A 71 3.90 -8.71 2.71
N ILE A 72 3.01 -9.24 3.54
CA ILE A 72 3.00 -8.99 4.99
C ILE A 72 4.03 -9.95 5.60
N THR A 73 5.22 -9.45 5.92
CA THR A 73 6.40 -10.25 6.25
C THR A 73 6.18 -11.16 7.45
N TRP A 74 5.52 -10.67 8.51
CA TRP A 74 5.31 -11.44 9.74
C TRP A 74 4.38 -12.64 9.55
N SER A 75 3.49 -12.63 8.56
CA SER A 75 2.54 -13.73 8.27
C SER A 75 2.94 -14.57 7.06
N LEU A 76 4.00 -14.19 6.33
CA LEU A 76 4.41 -14.87 5.11
C LEU A 76 4.90 -16.30 5.40
N THR A 77 4.32 -17.27 4.68
CA THR A 77 4.76 -18.66 4.71
C THR A 77 5.66 -18.97 3.51
N LYS A 78 6.51 -20.00 3.64
CA LYS A 78 7.36 -20.46 2.54
C LYS A 78 6.54 -20.92 1.33
N GLU A 79 5.42 -21.58 1.58
CA GLU A 79 4.52 -22.07 0.53
C GLU A 79 3.97 -20.92 -0.33
N VAL A 80 3.46 -19.86 0.32
CA VAL A 80 2.93 -18.68 -0.37
C VAL A 80 4.04 -17.95 -1.12
N PHE A 81 5.21 -17.78 -0.51
CA PHE A 81 6.37 -17.19 -1.17
C PHE A 81 6.74 -17.98 -2.44
N ASP A 82 7.01 -19.28 -2.31
CA ASP A 82 7.41 -20.14 -3.43
C ASP A 82 6.34 -20.17 -4.52
N PHE A 83 5.05 -20.20 -4.15
CA PHE A 83 3.94 -20.16 -5.08
C PHE A 83 3.99 -18.91 -5.97
N VAL A 84 4.13 -17.74 -5.35
CA VAL A 84 4.13 -16.43 -6.04
C VAL A 84 5.39 -16.27 -6.89
N MET A 85 6.56 -16.69 -6.40
CA MET A 85 7.83 -16.54 -7.13
C MET A 85 7.86 -17.33 -8.45
N ARG A 86 7.06 -18.39 -8.61
CA ARG A 86 6.90 -19.13 -9.89
C ARG A 86 6.33 -18.28 -11.03
N TYR A 87 5.68 -17.16 -10.72
CA TYR A 87 5.13 -16.24 -11.72
C TYR A 87 6.15 -15.20 -12.20
N SER A 88 7.35 -15.19 -11.60
CA SER A 88 8.47 -14.31 -11.91
C SER A 88 8.10 -12.82 -11.82
N PRO A 89 7.75 -12.30 -10.62
CA PRO A 89 7.58 -10.87 -10.42
C PRO A 89 8.89 -10.13 -10.73
N SER A 90 8.78 -8.90 -11.21
CA SER A 90 9.95 -8.05 -11.50
C SER A 90 10.53 -7.40 -10.24
N VAL A 91 9.78 -7.38 -9.13
CA VAL A 91 10.18 -6.77 -7.86
C VAL A 91 9.35 -7.34 -6.71
N VAL A 92 9.95 -7.45 -5.52
CA VAL A 92 9.26 -7.87 -4.29
C VAL A 92 9.31 -6.75 -3.27
N MET A 93 8.17 -6.48 -2.62
CA MET A 93 8.05 -5.56 -1.50
C MET A 93 7.77 -6.32 -0.20
N MET A 94 8.62 -6.12 0.81
CA MET A 94 8.46 -6.70 2.14
C MET A 94 8.03 -5.61 3.12
N SER A 95 6.92 -5.84 3.82
CA SER A 95 6.34 -4.89 4.78
C SER A 95 6.05 -5.58 6.11
N PHE A 96 6.25 -4.87 7.22
CA PHE A 96 5.82 -5.29 8.56
C PHE A 96 6.47 -6.60 9.07
N GLY A 97 7.71 -6.54 9.56
CA GLY A 97 8.36 -7.67 10.24
C GLY A 97 9.79 -7.92 9.80
N ASP A 98 10.40 -8.98 10.32
CA ASP A 98 11.79 -9.32 10.04
C ASP A 98 11.97 -9.96 8.65
N ILE A 99 12.79 -9.32 7.83
CA ILE A 99 13.09 -9.74 6.46
C ILE A 99 14.21 -10.78 6.38
N ASN A 100 14.95 -11.05 7.46
CA ASN A 100 16.18 -11.87 7.44
C ASN A 100 16.03 -13.19 6.69
N GLN A 101 14.95 -13.93 6.94
CA GLN A 101 14.71 -15.23 6.32
C GLN A 101 14.33 -15.18 4.81
N TRP A 102 14.11 -13.97 4.27
CA TRP A 102 13.60 -13.74 2.91
C TRP A 102 14.61 -13.04 2.01
N VAL A 103 15.52 -12.22 2.56
CA VAL A 103 16.49 -11.42 1.79
C VAL A 103 17.28 -12.31 0.83
N ASP A 104 17.95 -13.34 1.34
CA ASP A 104 18.82 -14.19 0.51
C ASP A 104 18.01 -14.98 -0.52
N LYS A 105 16.79 -15.39 -0.17
CA LYS A 105 15.88 -16.07 -1.11
C LYS A 105 15.52 -15.15 -2.27
N ILE A 106 15.05 -13.93 -1.99
CA ILE A 106 14.67 -12.95 -3.02
C ILE A 106 15.87 -12.62 -3.92
N LYS A 107 17.04 -12.37 -3.31
CA LYS A 107 18.28 -12.10 -4.04
C LYS A 107 18.73 -13.26 -4.93
N SER A 108 18.48 -14.51 -4.54
CA SER A 108 18.79 -15.68 -5.36
C SER A 108 18.00 -15.73 -6.69
N TYR A 109 16.86 -15.05 -6.77
CA TYR A 109 16.10 -14.87 -8.02
C TYR A 109 16.58 -13.67 -8.86
N ASN A 110 17.58 -12.91 -8.38
CA ASN A 110 18.05 -11.65 -8.99
C ASN A 110 16.92 -10.62 -9.19
N ILE A 111 15.99 -10.57 -8.22
CA ILE A 111 14.85 -9.66 -8.22
C ILE A 111 15.12 -8.53 -7.20
N PRO A 112 14.93 -7.25 -7.58
CA PRO A 112 15.03 -6.13 -6.65
C PRO A 112 14.12 -6.26 -5.43
N LEU A 113 14.63 -5.87 -4.28
CA LEU A 113 13.93 -5.87 -3.00
C LEU A 113 13.57 -4.44 -2.56
N ILE A 114 12.27 -4.19 -2.39
CA ILE A 114 11.73 -3.01 -1.74
C ILE A 114 11.43 -3.35 -0.27
N CYS A 115 11.93 -2.55 0.66
CA CYS A 115 11.59 -2.69 2.09
C CYS A 115 10.76 -1.49 2.57
N GLN A 116 9.56 -1.73 3.08
CA GLN A 116 8.76 -0.69 3.71
C GLN A 116 9.17 -0.49 5.16
N VAL A 117 9.39 0.77 5.53
CA VAL A 117 9.83 1.19 6.87
C VAL A 117 9.00 2.35 7.38
N GLN A 118 8.94 2.49 8.71
CA GLN A 118 8.13 3.49 9.40
C GLN A 118 8.96 4.30 10.40
N SER A 119 10.27 4.12 10.39
CA SER A 119 11.25 4.82 11.21
C SER A 119 12.60 4.89 10.51
N LEU A 120 13.45 5.84 10.93
CA LEU A 120 14.81 5.95 10.43
C LEU A 120 15.66 4.73 10.83
N SER A 121 15.48 4.20 12.04
CA SER A 121 16.22 3.02 12.51
C SER A 121 15.96 1.80 11.63
N GLU A 122 14.70 1.57 11.25
CA GLU A 122 14.34 0.49 10.32
C GLU A 122 14.94 0.73 8.94
N ALA A 123 14.93 1.98 8.43
CA ALA A 123 15.56 2.31 7.15
C ALA A 123 17.05 1.95 7.14
N LEU A 124 17.78 2.33 8.19
CA LEU A 124 19.20 2.00 8.35
C LEU A 124 19.42 0.48 8.44
N GLU A 125 18.53 -0.25 9.11
CA GLU A 125 18.60 -1.70 9.24
C GLU A 125 18.38 -2.41 7.91
N VAL A 126 17.29 -2.12 7.20
CA VAL A 126 16.98 -2.79 5.93
C VAL A 126 17.98 -2.42 4.84
N ASN A 127 18.56 -1.21 4.88
CA ASN A 127 19.65 -0.83 4.00
C ASN A 127 20.88 -1.71 4.21
N LYS A 128 21.28 -1.97 5.47
CA LYS A 128 22.40 -2.88 5.79
C LYS A 128 22.12 -4.32 5.37
N LYS A 129 20.86 -4.76 5.46
CA LYS A 129 20.40 -6.07 4.96
C LYS A 129 20.31 -6.12 3.42
N GLY A 130 20.51 -4.97 2.76
CA GLY A 130 20.63 -4.83 1.32
C GLY A 130 19.29 -4.78 0.61
N ALA A 131 18.37 -3.96 1.12
CA ALA A 131 17.24 -3.45 0.33
C ALA A 131 17.75 -2.63 -0.86
N ASP A 132 17.16 -2.81 -2.04
CA ASP A 132 17.47 -2.03 -3.23
C ASP A 132 16.72 -0.69 -3.27
N PHE A 133 15.54 -0.66 -2.64
CA PHE A 133 14.72 0.53 -2.43
C PHE A 133 14.12 0.52 -1.03
N ILE A 134 13.85 1.70 -0.49
CA ILE A 134 13.16 1.86 0.79
C ILE A 134 11.87 2.64 0.57
N VAL A 135 10.73 2.06 0.99
CA VAL A 135 9.46 2.80 1.06
C VAL A 135 9.31 3.41 2.45
N THR A 136 9.18 4.73 2.54
CA THR A 136 8.96 5.46 3.80
C THR A 136 7.47 5.73 4.00
N GLN A 137 6.80 4.87 4.76
CA GLN A 137 5.36 5.00 5.02
C GLN A 137 5.10 5.93 6.21
N GLY A 138 4.52 7.10 5.94
CA GLY A 138 4.10 8.05 6.98
C GLY A 138 2.84 7.64 7.73
N SER A 139 2.58 8.33 8.84
CA SER A 139 1.44 8.10 9.74
C SER A 139 0.07 8.33 9.09
N GLU A 140 0.04 9.09 7.99
CA GLU A 140 -1.16 9.44 7.23
C GLU A 140 -1.63 8.31 6.32
N ALA A 141 -0.79 7.30 6.06
CA ALA A 141 -1.12 6.19 5.19
C ALA A 141 -2.27 5.33 5.75
N GLY A 142 -3.14 4.86 4.85
CA GLY A 142 -4.19 3.89 5.14
C GLY A 142 -3.65 2.49 5.44
N GLY A 143 -4.46 1.68 6.11
CA GLY A 143 -4.08 0.32 6.51
C GLY A 143 -3.04 0.29 7.62
N HIS A 144 -2.40 -0.87 7.78
CA HIS A 144 -1.48 -1.12 8.89
C HIS A 144 -0.23 -0.25 8.83
N GLY A 145 0.20 0.23 9.99
CA GLY A 145 1.42 0.98 10.19
C GLY A 145 1.63 1.35 11.66
N LYS A 146 2.87 1.68 12.01
CA LYS A 146 3.29 2.16 13.34
C LYS A 146 4.03 3.50 13.30
N SER A 147 4.13 4.12 12.13
CA SER A 147 4.82 5.41 12.00
C SER A 147 4.13 6.45 12.87
N GLN A 148 4.93 7.18 13.62
CA GLN A 148 4.53 8.38 14.35
C GLN A 148 4.91 9.66 13.59
N ARG A 149 5.64 9.52 12.48
CA ARG A 149 6.12 10.63 11.66
C ARG A 149 5.30 10.77 10.41
N SER A 150 5.09 12.03 10.02
CA SER A 150 4.52 12.36 8.73
C SER A 150 5.37 11.86 7.57
N THR A 151 4.74 11.64 6.42
CA THR A 151 5.42 11.20 5.19
C THR A 151 6.57 12.14 4.82
N LEU A 152 6.34 13.45 4.86
CA LEU A 152 7.35 14.46 4.58
C LEU A 152 8.56 14.34 5.52
N SER A 153 8.32 14.34 6.83
CA SER A 153 9.41 14.33 7.80
C SER A 153 10.19 13.02 7.76
N LEU A 154 9.52 11.87 7.69
CA LEU A 154 10.15 10.55 7.63
C LEU A 154 11.00 10.41 6.36
N THR A 155 10.42 10.71 5.20
CA THR A 155 11.09 10.60 3.90
C THR A 155 12.34 11.47 3.84
N LYS A 156 12.24 12.75 4.23
CA LYS A 156 13.40 13.65 4.30
C LYS A 156 14.49 13.13 5.22
N GLY A 157 14.12 12.67 6.40
CA GLY A 157 15.06 12.13 7.37
C GLY A 157 15.82 10.91 6.85
N VAL A 158 15.16 10.01 6.13
CA VAL A 158 15.82 8.83 5.54
C VAL A 158 16.75 9.23 4.41
N ILE A 159 16.32 10.11 3.49
CA ILE A 159 17.15 10.60 2.38
C ILE A 159 18.45 11.23 2.91
N ASP A 160 18.37 12.05 3.96
CA ASP A 160 19.55 12.74 4.52
C ASP A 160 20.59 11.76 5.10
N HIS A 161 20.14 10.66 5.70
CA HIS A 161 21.03 9.67 6.31
C HIS A 161 21.50 8.60 5.31
N LEU A 162 20.76 8.40 4.21
CA LEU A 162 21.01 7.38 3.19
C LEU A 162 20.99 7.99 1.78
N PRO A 163 21.88 8.96 1.46
CA PRO A 163 21.79 9.76 0.23
C PRO A 163 21.93 8.96 -1.08
N ASN A 164 22.50 7.75 -1.02
CA ASN A 164 22.68 6.87 -2.16
C ASN A 164 21.58 5.79 -2.29
N THR A 165 20.63 5.75 -1.35
CA THR A 165 19.57 4.76 -1.33
C THR A 165 18.31 5.36 -1.96
N PRO A 166 17.76 4.78 -3.04
CA PRO A 166 16.54 5.30 -3.62
C PRO A 166 15.34 5.10 -2.67
N VAL A 167 14.76 6.21 -2.24
CA VAL A 167 13.61 6.26 -1.32
C VAL A 167 12.31 6.53 -2.09
N ILE A 168 11.27 5.75 -1.81
CA ILE A 168 9.93 5.87 -2.37
C ILE A 168 9.01 6.38 -1.24
N ALA A 169 8.37 7.53 -1.40
CA ALA A 169 7.48 8.08 -0.37
C ALA A 169 6.13 7.35 -0.34
N ALA A 170 5.52 7.14 0.82
CA ALA A 170 4.19 6.54 0.93
C ALA A 170 3.37 7.16 2.07
N GLY A 171 2.09 7.40 1.81
CA GLY A 171 1.17 8.09 2.74
C GLY A 171 0.93 9.53 2.33
N GLY A 172 -0.33 9.98 2.39
CA GLY A 172 -0.67 11.36 2.06
C GLY A 172 -0.61 11.75 0.56
N ILE A 173 -0.31 10.81 -0.35
CA ILE A 173 -0.12 11.08 -1.78
C ILE A 173 -1.31 10.53 -2.57
N ALA A 174 -2.03 11.40 -3.27
CA ALA A 174 -3.23 11.05 -4.04
C ALA A 174 -3.38 11.78 -5.38
N ASP A 175 -2.51 12.75 -5.67
CA ASP A 175 -2.58 13.58 -6.88
C ASP A 175 -1.17 13.96 -7.38
N GLY A 176 -1.09 14.65 -8.52
CA GLY A 176 0.20 15.05 -9.08
C GLY A 176 0.95 16.09 -8.24
N LYS A 177 0.26 16.94 -7.49
CA LYS A 177 0.89 17.96 -6.63
C LYS A 177 1.62 17.30 -5.46
N SER A 178 0.97 16.36 -4.78
CA SER A 178 1.60 15.57 -3.71
C SER A 178 2.74 14.70 -4.23
N LEU A 179 2.62 14.12 -5.43
CA LEU A 179 3.72 13.43 -6.10
C LEU A 179 4.91 14.39 -6.37
N ALA A 180 4.66 15.55 -6.97
CA ALA A 180 5.67 16.56 -7.23
C ALA A 180 6.39 17.00 -5.96
N ALA A 181 5.66 17.23 -4.86
CA ALA A 181 6.24 17.57 -3.58
C ALA A 181 7.23 16.52 -3.08
N MET A 182 6.90 15.22 -3.22
CA MET A 182 7.81 14.14 -2.81
C MET A 182 9.02 14.00 -3.74
N LEU A 183 8.83 14.20 -5.04
CA LEU A 183 9.95 14.22 -6.01
C LEU A 183 10.91 15.38 -5.70
N SER A 184 10.39 16.59 -5.44
CA SER A 184 11.18 17.75 -5.03
C SER A 184 11.90 17.55 -3.70
N LEU A 185 11.34 16.75 -2.79
CA LEU A 185 11.97 16.38 -1.52
C LEU A 185 13.18 15.43 -1.71
N GLY A 186 13.31 14.83 -2.90
CA GLY A 186 14.37 13.88 -3.25
C GLY A 186 13.92 12.41 -3.27
N ALA A 187 12.63 12.11 -3.08
CA ALA A 187 12.14 10.76 -3.31
C ALA A 187 12.23 10.41 -4.80
N VAL A 188 12.48 9.15 -5.11
CA VAL A 188 12.58 8.68 -6.51
C VAL A 188 11.22 8.26 -7.09
N GLY A 189 10.17 8.34 -6.28
CA GLY A 189 8.79 8.06 -6.64
C GLY A 189 7.88 7.96 -5.42
N ALA A 190 6.64 7.57 -5.64
CA ALA A 190 5.63 7.41 -4.61
C ALA A 190 4.92 6.06 -4.69
N SER A 191 4.63 5.45 -3.54
CA SER A 191 3.74 4.29 -3.39
C SER A 191 2.37 4.76 -2.93
N ILE A 192 1.37 4.56 -3.79
CA ILE A 192 0.04 5.18 -3.67
C ILE A 192 -1.01 4.11 -3.40
N GLY A 193 -1.79 4.32 -2.33
CA GLY A 193 -2.84 3.41 -1.87
C GLY A 193 -4.24 3.95 -2.15
N SER A 194 -4.75 4.83 -1.29
CA SER A 194 -6.15 5.31 -1.30
C SER A 194 -6.65 5.75 -2.69
N ARG A 195 -5.84 6.47 -3.48
CA ARG A 195 -6.21 6.92 -4.83
C ARG A 195 -6.49 5.75 -5.78
N PHE A 196 -5.71 4.67 -5.70
CA PHE A 196 -5.94 3.45 -6.48
C PHE A 196 -6.96 2.51 -5.85
N TYR A 197 -7.24 2.62 -4.55
CA TYR A 197 -8.38 1.94 -3.94
C TYR A 197 -9.68 2.38 -4.63
N ALA A 198 -9.82 3.70 -4.86
CA ALA A 198 -10.92 4.33 -5.60
C ALA A 198 -10.70 4.32 -7.12
N SER A 199 -10.28 3.17 -7.68
CA SER A 199 -10.24 2.94 -9.12
C SER A 199 -11.28 1.92 -9.58
N THR A 200 -11.58 1.90 -10.88
CA THR A 200 -12.53 0.92 -11.46
C THR A 200 -12.00 -0.51 -11.39
N GLU A 201 -10.68 -0.69 -11.51
CA GLU A 201 -10.06 -2.02 -11.52
C GLU A 201 -9.85 -2.63 -10.15
N SER A 202 -9.78 -1.80 -9.10
CA SER A 202 -9.73 -2.21 -7.70
C SER A 202 -10.83 -3.22 -7.38
N LEU A 203 -10.47 -4.26 -6.61
CA LEU A 203 -11.39 -5.29 -6.14
C LEU A 203 -12.28 -4.83 -4.98
N ALA A 204 -12.08 -3.60 -4.47
CA ALA A 204 -13.00 -3.03 -3.49
C ALA A 204 -14.42 -2.93 -4.06
N ASP A 205 -15.42 -3.11 -3.20
CA ASP A 205 -16.82 -2.91 -3.58
C ASP A 205 -17.08 -1.43 -3.89
N ASP A 206 -17.92 -1.15 -4.90
CA ASP A 206 -18.17 0.20 -5.37
C ASP A 206 -18.82 1.08 -4.29
N LYS A 207 -19.61 0.52 -3.37
CA LYS A 207 -20.14 1.29 -2.21
C LYS A 207 -19.02 1.80 -1.31
N LEU A 208 -17.97 1.00 -1.12
CA LEU A 208 -16.82 1.40 -0.30
C LEU A 208 -15.98 2.47 -1.01
N LYS A 209 -15.84 2.36 -2.34
CA LYS A 209 -15.19 3.40 -3.14
C LYS A 209 -15.97 4.71 -3.08
N GLN A 210 -17.28 4.68 -3.27
CA GLN A 210 -18.12 5.89 -3.15
C GLN A 210 -18.03 6.50 -1.76
N LYS A 211 -17.98 5.66 -0.71
CA LYS A 211 -17.84 6.17 0.64
C LYS A 211 -16.54 6.96 0.87
N ILE A 212 -15.47 6.67 0.14
CA ILE A 212 -14.24 7.48 0.16
C ILE A 212 -14.49 8.90 -0.36
N LEU A 213 -15.21 9.04 -1.47
CA LEU A 213 -15.52 10.35 -2.08
C LEU A 213 -16.43 11.21 -1.20
N GLU A 214 -17.26 10.58 -0.37
CA GLU A 214 -18.17 11.23 0.57
C GLU A 214 -17.52 11.59 1.92
N SER A 215 -16.23 11.33 2.08
CA SER A 215 -15.53 11.44 3.37
C SER A 215 -14.28 12.31 3.27
N SER A 216 -13.82 12.79 4.41
CA SER A 216 -12.61 13.61 4.54
C SER A 216 -11.48 12.87 5.25
N GLY A 217 -10.24 13.35 5.14
CA GLY A 217 -9.10 12.81 5.88
C GLY A 217 -9.32 12.77 7.40
N ASP A 218 -10.05 13.77 7.91
CA ASP A 218 -10.48 13.89 9.31
C ASP A 218 -11.44 12.77 9.74
N ASP A 219 -12.09 12.09 8.79
CA ASP A 219 -12.96 10.95 9.04
C ASP A 219 -12.19 9.63 9.19
N THR A 220 -10.86 9.64 9.09
CA THR A 220 -10.05 8.45 9.35
C THR A 220 -9.65 8.30 10.82
N VAL A 221 -9.37 7.08 11.26
CA VAL A 221 -8.87 6.76 12.60
C VAL A 221 -7.89 5.61 12.53
N ARG A 222 -6.82 5.67 13.34
CA ARG A 222 -5.90 4.55 13.54
C ARG A 222 -6.35 3.69 14.71
N THR A 223 -6.64 2.41 14.48
CA THR A 223 -7.33 1.54 15.42
C THR A 223 -6.94 0.07 15.25
N ASP A 224 -7.07 -0.72 16.31
CA ASP A 224 -6.82 -2.17 16.33
C ASP A 224 -8.11 -3.01 16.34
N VAL A 225 -9.27 -2.36 16.53
CA VAL A 225 -10.57 -3.03 16.72
C VAL A 225 -10.97 -3.97 15.58
N PHE A 226 -10.56 -3.67 14.35
CA PHE A 226 -10.82 -4.54 13.20
C PHE A 226 -9.98 -5.80 13.23
N ASP A 227 -8.75 -5.74 13.74
CA ASP A 227 -7.91 -6.92 13.92
C ASP A 227 -8.42 -7.75 15.09
N ILE A 228 -8.89 -7.10 16.17
CA ILE A 228 -9.50 -7.76 17.33
C ILE A 228 -10.72 -8.59 16.91
N ILE A 229 -11.68 -8.00 16.19
CA ILE A 229 -12.93 -8.70 15.81
C ILE A 229 -12.67 -9.83 14.80
N ARG A 230 -11.64 -9.69 13.96
CA ARG A 230 -11.21 -10.71 12.99
C ARG A 230 -10.24 -11.74 13.57
N GLU A 231 -9.82 -11.56 14.82
CA GLU A 231 -8.81 -12.38 15.50
C GLU A 231 -7.47 -12.48 14.75
N ILE A 232 -7.07 -11.41 14.06
CA ILE A 232 -5.78 -11.33 13.39
C ILE A 232 -4.74 -10.81 14.37
N SER A 233 -3.73 -11.64 14.65
CA SER A 233 -2.70 -11.35 15.65
C SER A 233 -1.55 -10.51 15.07
N TRP A 234 -1.86 -9.28 14.63
CA TRP A 234 -0.82 -8.32 14.26
C TRP A 234 0.16 -8.07 15.43
N PRO A 235 1.47 -7.88 15.16
CA PRO A 235 2.39 -7.44 16.20
C PRO A 235 1.89 -6.12 16.82
N LYS A 236 2.01 -6.01 18.15
CA LYS A 236 1.30 -5.00 18.97
C LYS A 236 1.60 -3.55 18.60
N GLU A 237 2.74 -3.30 17.98
CA GLU A 237 3.15 -1.98 17.51
C GLU A 237 2.37 -1.52 16.28
N TYR A 238 1.76 -2.43 15.51
CA TYR A 238 0.98 -2.10 14.32
C TYR A 238 -0.50 -1.92 14.65
N SER A 239 -1.10 -0.93 14.00
CA SER A 239 -2.56 -0.73 13.96
C SER A 239 -2.95 -0.22 12.58
N GLY A 240 -4.21 -0.38 12.21
CA GLY A 240 -4.72 0.01 10.90
C GLY A 240 -5.36 1.40 10.90
N ARG A 241 -5.07 2.24 9.90
CA ARG A 241 -5.84 3.45 9.64
C ARG A 241 -6.97 3.16 8.65
N ALA A 242 -8.20 3.40 9.10
CA ALA A 242 -9.42 3.19 8.33
C ALA A 242 -10.36 4.38 8.46
N LEU A 243 -11.35 4.44 7.58
CA LEU A 243 -12.48 5.35 7.73
C LEU A 243 -13.28 4.99 9.00
N LYS A 244 -13.72 6.01 9.74
CA LYS A 244 -14.62 5.87 10.89
C LYS A 244 -16.01 5.41 10.41
N ASN A 245 -16.61 4.50 11.17
CA ASN A 245 -18.00 4.06 11.02
C ASN A 245 -18.63 3.81 12.40
N ALA A 246 -19.86 3.27 12.44
CA ALA A 246 -20.54 2.99 13.70
C ALA A 246 -19.78 1.97 14.57
N PHE A 247 -19.16 0.97 13.94
CA PHE A 247 -18.35 -0.04 14.63
C PHE A 247 -17.12 0.58 15.31
N THR A 248 -16.34 1.40 14.60
CA THR A 248 -15.18 2.07 15.19
C THR A 248 -15.60 3.07 16.24
N SER A 249 -16.70 3.80 16.04
CA SER A 249 -17.22 4.77 17.01
C SER A 249 -17.58 4.12 18.34
N LYS A 250 -18.08 2.88 18.29
CA LYS A 250 -18.40 2.08 19.48
C LYS A 250 -17.16 1.49 20.16
N TRP A 251 -16.21 0.98 19.38
CA TRP A 251 -15.16 0.10 19.90
C TRP A 251 -13.77 0.71 19.98
N HIS A 252 -13.50 1.79 19.26
CA HIS A 252 -12.19 2.45 19.31
C HIS A 252 -11.85 2.88 20.75
N GLY A 253 -10.63 2.59 21.20
CA GLY A 253 -10.21 2.76 22.59
C GLY A 253 -10.77 1.73 23.59
N ASN A 254 -11.72 0.87 23.17
CA ASN A 254 -12.40 -0.13 24.01
C ASN A 254 -12.09 -1.59 23.61
N GLY A 255 -10.93 -1.84 22.99
CA GLY A 255 -10.54 -3.16 22.47
C GLY A 255 -10.59 -4.30 23.50
N ALA A 256 -10.24 -4.03 24.77
CA ALA A 256 -10.34 -5.04 25.84
C ALA A 256 -11.78 -5.48 26.12
N LYS A 257 -12.75 -4.57 25.98
CA LYS A 257 -14.18 -4.89 26.13
C LYS A 257 -14.68 -5.67 24.92
N LEU A 258 -14.29 -5.26 23.71
CA LEU A 258 -14.59 -5.99 22.47
C LEU A 258 -14.09 -7.44 22.56
N LYS A 259 -12.84 -7.64 23.02
CA LYS A 259 -12.24 -8.96 23.19
C LYS A 259 -13.05 -9.88 24.11
N ARG A 260 -13.62 -9.35 25.20
CA ARG A 260 -14.50 -10.12 26.12
C ARG A 260 -15.87 -10.44 25.52
N GLN A 261 -16.26 -9.75 24.45
CA GLN A 261 -17.57 -9.88 23.81
C GLN A 261 -17.47 -10.40 22.36
N LEU A 262 -16.32 -10.99 21.96
CA LEU A 262 -16.10 -11.43 20.57
C LEU A 262 -17.22 -12.33 20.05
N SER A 263 -17.54 -13.39 20.79
CA SER A 263 -18.58 -14.35 20.41
C SER A 263 -19.97 -13.71 20.23
N GLN A 264 -20.22 -12.53 20.81
CA GLN A 264 -21.49 -11.82 20.70
C GLN A 264 -21.57 -10.97 19.41
N HIS A 265 -20.44 -10.46 18.92
CA HIS A 265 -20.42 -9.48 17.81
C HIS A 265 -19.81 -10.04 16.52
N GLN A 266 -19.02 -11.10 16.59
CA GLN A 266 -18.21 -11.58 15.46
C GLN A 266 -19.06 -12.12 14.31
N SER A 267 -20.10 -12.91 14.61
CA SER A 267 -21.00 -13.42 13.56
C SER A 267 -21.67 -12.28 12.80
N THR A 268 -22.20 -11.28 13.52
CA THR A 268 -22.82 -10.10 12.90
C THR A 268 -21.82 -9.32 12.06
N PHE A 269 -20.62 -9.09 12.60
CA PHE A 269 -19.56 -8.38 11.88
C PHE A 269 -19.22 -9.05 10.54
N PHE A 270 -19.10 -10.38 10.50
CA PHE A 270 -18.80 -11.10 9.27
C PHE A 270 -19.98 -11.10 8.28
N THR A 271 -21.22 -11.21 8.75
CA THR A 271 -22.42 -11.05 7.90
C THR A 271 -22.49 -9.65 7.29
N ASP A 272 -22.15 -8.62 8.06
CA ASP A 272 -22.07 -7.24 7.58
C ASP A 272 -21.01 -7.08 6.49
N GLN A 273 -19.84 -7.72 6.61
CA GLN A 273 -18.81 -7.65 5.57
C GLN A 273 -19.30 -8.29 4.25
N GLN A 274 -20.05 -9.39 4.31
CA GLN A 274 -20.61 -10.05 3.10
C GLN A 274 -21.64 -9.19 2.38
N SER A 275 -22.40 -8.37 3.12
CA SER A 275 -23.43 -7.47 2.58
C SER A 275 -22.92 -6.05 2.34
N VAL A 276 -21.64 -5.79 2.61
CA VAL A 276 -20.98 -4.48 2.49
C VAL A 276 -21.72 -3.41 3.30
N ASN A 277 -22.06 -3.74 4.55
CA ASN A 277 -22.73 -2.82 5.47
C ASN A 277 -21.76 -1.73 5.93
N LEU A 278 -22.01 -0.48 5.53
CA LEU A 278 -21.14 0.66 5.82
C LEU A 278 -20.97 0.96 7.32
N ASP A 279 -21.88 0.49 8.18
CA ASP A 279 -21.78 0.69 9.62
C ASP A 279 -20.61 -0.08 10.26
N SER A 280 -20.13 -1.15 9.62
CA SER A 280 -19.00 -1.95 10.12
C SER A 280 -17.98 -2.33 9.04
N ALA A 281 -18.21 -1.93 7.78
CA ALA A 281 -17.29 -2.18 6.67
C ALA A 281 -15.88 -1.64 6.95
N ILE A 282 -14.87 -2.42 6.59
CA ILE A 282 -13.48 -2.01 6.70
C ILE A 282 -13.07 -1.26 5.43
N ILE A 283 -12.83 0.05 5.55
CA ILE A 283 -12.26 0.87 4.48
C ILE A 283 -10.89 1.36 4.92
N TRP A 284 -9.83 0.65 4.52
CA TRP A 284 -8.45 1.06 4.78
C TRP A 284 -8.07 2.25 3.89
N ALA A 285 -8.15 3.46 4.43
CA ALA A 285 -7.89 4.70 3.72
C ALA A 285 -6.97 5.62 4.53
N GLY A 286 -6.08 6.31 3.82
CA GLY A 286 -5.21 7.34 4.38
C GLY A 286 -5.89 8.70 4.49
N GLU A 287 -5.22 9.66 5.10
CA GLU A 287 -5.75 11.02 5.27
C GLU A 287 -5.84 11.79 3.94
N CYS A 288 -5.19 11.34 2.86
CA CYS A 288 -5.25 11.99 1.55
C CYS A 288 -6.58 11.83 0.79
N ILE A 289 -7.61 11.25 1.40
CA ILE A 289 -8.90 11.05 0.73
C ILE A 289 -9.60 12.37 0.38
N ASP A 290 -9.22 13.49 1.00
CA ASP A 290 -9.66 14.84 0.61
C ASP A 290 -9.34 15.20 -0.86
N SER A 291 -8.36 14.53 -1.45
CA SER A 291 -7.95 14.74 -2.84
C SER A 291 -8.55 13.72 -3.83
N ILE A 292 -9.47 12.87 -3.38
CA ILE A 292 -10.10 11.81 -4.18
C ILE A 292 -11.57 12.18 -4.43
N ASN A 293 -11.83 12.79 -5.59
CA ASN A 293 -13.14 13.35 -5.91
C ASN A 293 -13.95 12.52 -6.92
N ASP A 294 -13.39 11.41 -7.40
CA ASP A 294 -13.97 10.57 -8.44
C ASP A 294 -13.48 9.12 -8.35
N ILE A 295 -14.15 8.23 -9.07
CA ILE A 295 -13.68 6.87 -9.34
C ILE A 295 -13.28 6.82 -10.82
N GLN A 296 -11.99 6.66 -11.09
CA GLN A 296 -11.42 6.64 -12.44
C GLN A 296 -10.75 5.29 -12.72
N ASP A 297 -10.52 4.97 -13.99
CA ASP A 297 -9.62 3.86 -14.34
C ASP A 297 -8.17 4.19 -13.95
N ALA A 298 -7.37 3.15 -13.70
CA ALA A 298 -6.03 3.30 -13.18
C ALA A 298 -5.07 3.96 -14.19
N GLU A 299 -5.31 3.83 -15.49
CA GLU A 299 -4.53 4.49 -16.53
C GLU A 299 -4.73 6.01 -16.48
N SER A 300 -5.98 6.46 -16.42
CA SER A 300 -6.32 7.87 -16.23
C SER A 300 -5.70 8.44 -14.95
N ILE A 301 -5.76 7.71 -13.83
CA ILE A 301 -5.12 8.12 -12.57
C ILE A 301 -3.62 8.33 -12.77
N VAL A 302 -2.90 7.36 -13.36
CA VAL A 302 -1.46 7.48 -13.61
C VAL A 302 -1.14 8.68 -14.50
N ASN A 303 -1.85 8.82 -15.62
CA ASN A 303 -1.62 9.87 -16.61
C ASN A 303 -1.88 11.28 -16.03
N ASN A 304 -2.98 11.43 -15.29
CA ASN A 304 -3.35 12.69 -14.65
C ASN A 304 -2.32 13.07 -13.58
N MET A 305 -1.94 12.13 -12.71
CA MET A 305 -0.92 12.38 -11.68
C MET A 305 0.42 12.82 -12.29
N ILE A 306 0.85 12.22 -13.40
CA ILE A 306 2.11 12.59 -14.05
C ILE A 306 2.00 13.95 -14.73
N THR A 307 0.92 14.22 -15.46
CA THR A 307 0.68 15.51 -16.12
C THR A 307 0.68 16.64 -15.08
N ASP A 308 -0.06 16.46 -14.00
CA ASP A 308 -0.16 17.43 -12.91
C ASP A 308 1.18 17.61 -12.17
N ALA A 309 1.94 16.53 -11.96
CA ALA A 309 3.24 16.60 -11.34
C ALA A 309 4.26 17.35 -12.21
N GLU A 310 4.29 17.10 -13.51
CA GLU A 310 5.16 17.80 -14.46
C GLU A 310 4.83 19.29 -14.55
N HIS A 311 3.53 19.62 -14.63
CA HIS A 311 3.08 21.00 -14.57
C HIS A 311 3.50 21.67 -13.25
N THR A 312 3.26 21.00 -12.12
CA THR A 312 3.61 21.53 -10.79
C THR A 312 5.11 21.79 -10.67
N LEU A 313 5.96 20.85 -11.07
CA LEU A 313 7.42 20.99 -11.05
C LEU A 313 7.92 22.07 -12.01
N GLY A 314 7.31 22.21 -13.19
CA GLY A 314 7.69 23.23 -14.17
C GLY A 314 7.23 24.65 -13.81
N SER A 315 6.15 24.76 -13.05
CA SER A 315 5.63 26.04 -12.53
C SER A 315 6.25 26.47 -11.20
N ALA A 316 7.05 25.59 -10.59
CA ALA A 316 7.71 25.84 -9.31
C ALA A 316 8.96 26.71 -9.52
N ILE A 317 8.73 28.03 -9.54
CA ILE A 317 9.70 29.14 -9.60
C ILE A 317 10.30 29.38 -10.99
#